data_AF-A0A7Y2HJX7-F1
#
_entry.id   AF-A0A7Y2HJX7-F1
#
_cell.length_a   1.000
_cell.length_b   1.000
_cell.length_c   1.000
_cell.angle_alpha   90.00
_cell.angle_beta   90.00
_cell.angle_gamma   90.00
#
_symmetry.space_group_name_H-M   'P 1'
#
loop_
_entity.id
_entity.type
_entity.pdbx_description
1 polymer ?
#
loop_
_entity_poly.entity_id
_entity_poly.type
_entity_poly.pdbx_seq_one_letter_code
_entity_poly.pdbx_strand_id
1 'polypeptide(L)'
;MSFPDFDYYDILDALEDRSCVLFLGPGIYLDEENKLLEKKVWETLDVHNSDHPMIKAFYENDGFYLFREENYRRKVVRRIKRIYEQEFPATDTILQKLSRIPFPVVFNLSPDNLLARAYDSQLQNYHSEFYFMGQPFKEFIPPTEDRTLIYGMLGNHEEPESMVMTHKDLFSYLESIFQGKSMSPQLRKLIQDTDTFIFLGLPFEKWYMQLLMRVLYHISSRLERIEQYAAMTQGANPNRIFKDEFRIQFAPDHAQQFIDELYNLCDQQGKLKPIPEKSAEHHHKQLLKEALNAFSRNRILKGIDNVRTVLESYPEAQTKLNELIFQRSSYEQLYEKEVNSLAMESDKIAMRQTIARCISMVSEVQKMLGL
;
A
#
# COMPACT_ATOMS: atom_id res chain seq x y z
N MET A 1 -12.81 -11.09 -37.42
CA MET A 1 -12.78 -10.50 -36.07
C MET A 1 -11.33 -10.26 -35.74
N SER A 2 -10.91 -9.01 -35.52
CA SER A 2 -9.60 -8.77 -34.91
C SER A 2 -9.75 -9.12 -33.43
N PHE A 3 -8.91 -10.04 -32.95
CA PHE A 3 -8.75 -10.22 -31.51
C PHE A 3 -8.21 -8.89 -30.94
N PRO A 4 -8.69 -8.44 -29.76
CA PRO A 4 -8.09 -7.30 -29.09
C PRO A 4 -6.59 -7.59 -28.85
N ASP A 5 -5.74 -6.55 -28.94
CA ASP A 5 -4.29 -6.68 -28.77
C ASP A 5 -3.89 -7.05 -27.32
N PHE A 6 -4.84 -6.98 -26.37
CA PHE A 6 -4.66 -7.35 -24.98
C PHE A 6 -5.97 -7.98 -24.48
N ASP A 7 -5.92 -9.22 -23.97
CA ASP A 7 -7.10 -9.96 -23.54
C ASP A 7 -7.22 -9.95 -22.01
N TYR A 8 -8.29 -9.31 -21.51
CA TYR A 8 -8.60 -9.33 -20.08
C TYR A 8 -9.33 -10.61 -19.65
N TYR A 9 -9.93 -11.37 -20.58
CA TYR A 9 -10.68 -12.58 -20.24
C TYR A 9 -9.77 -13.69 -19.70
N ASP A 10 -8.57 -13.86 -20.27
CA ASP A 10 -7.58 -14.81 -19.77
C ASP A 10 -7.20 -14.50 -18.30
N ILE A 11 -7.10 -13.21 -17.95
CA ILE A 11 -6.85 -12.77 -16.58
C ILE A 11 -8.04 -13.09 -15.67
N LEU A 12 -9.27 -12.87 -16.13
CA LEU A 12 -10.48 -13.14 -15.36
C LEU A 12 -10.70 -14.63 -15.10
N ASP A 13 -10.30 -15.49 -16.04
CA ASP A 13 -10.34 -16.95 -15.90
C ASP A 13 -9.26 -17.41 -14.89
N ALA A 14 -8.03 -16.89 -15.00
CA ALA A 14 -6.96 -17.21 -14.04
C ALA A 14 -7.26 -16.72 -12.61
N LEU A 15 -7.99 -15.60 -12.46
CA LEU A 15 -8.48 -15.14 -11.16
C LEU A 15 -9.52 -16.09 -10.57
N GLU A 16 -10.42 -16.63 -11.40
CA GLU A 16 -11.45 -17.61 -10.99
C GLU A 16 -10.81 -18.94 -10.58
N ASP A 17 -9.85 -19.42 -11.35
CA ASP A 17 -9.07 -20.64 -11.07
C ASP A 17 -8.07 -20.46 -9.92
N ARG A 18 -7.92 -19.24 -9.39
CA ARG A 18 -6.94 -18.89 -8.34
C ARG A 18 -5.50 -19.21 -8.74
N SER A 19 -5.20 -19.11 -10.04
CA SER A 19 -3.90 -19.39 -10.66
C SER A 19 -3.22 -18.11 -11.16
N CYS A 20 -3.56 -16.96 -10.56
CA CYS A 20 -3.01 -15.65 -10.89
C CYS A 20 -2.17 -15.05 -9.75
N VAL A 21 -0.94 -14.64 -10.02
CA VAL A 21 -0.06 -13.94 -9.06
C VAL A 21 0.14 -12.49 -9.48
N LEU A 22 -0.04 -11.57 -8.53
CA LEU A 22 0.23 -10.15 -8.72
C LEU A 22 1.62 -9.76 -8.19
N PHE A 23 2.37 -9.01 -8.97
CA PHE A 23 3.57 -8.29 -8.57
C PHE A 23 3.27 -6.80 -8.60
N LEU A 24 3.42 -6.14 -7.44
CA LEU A 24 3.09 -4.75 -7.23
C LEU A 24 4.36 -3.94 -6.99
N GLY A 25 4.56 -2.90 -7.79
CA GLY A 25 5.70 -1.99 -7.68
C GLY A 25 5.32 -0.60 -7.20
N PRO A 26 6.32 0.23 -6.88
CA PRO A 26 6.11 1.60 -6.40
C PRO A 26 5.47 2.52 -7.45
N GLY A 27 5.46 2.11 -8.71
CA GLY A 27 4.98 2.90 -9.84
C GLY A 27 3.48 3.19 -9.88
N ILE A 28 2.70 2.63 -8.95
CA ILE A 28 1.27 2.94 -8.78
C ILE A 28 0.97 3.84 -7.58
N TYR A 29 1.99 4.15 -6.77
CA TYR A 29 1.85 4.92 -5.55
C TYR A 29 2.04 6.40 -5.85
N LEU A 30 0.95 7.15 -5.84
CA LEU A 30 0.92 8.60 -6.07
C LEU A 30 0.51 9.38 -4.83
N ASP A 31 1.06 10.58 -4.69
CA ASP A 31 0.55 11.59 -3.77
C ASP A 31 -0.59 12.42 -4.40
N GLU A 32 -1.05 13.43 -3.65
CA GLU A 32 -2.15 14.32 -4.05
C GLU A 32 -1.84 15.15 -5.31
N GLU A 33 -0.56 15.33 -5.64
CA GLU A 33 -0.10 16.06 -6.83
C GLU A 33 0.12 15.11 -8.03
N ASN A 34 -0.34 13.85 -7.93
CA ASN A 34 -0.07 12.78 -8.89
C ASN A 34 1.42 12.48 -9.08
N LYS A 35 2.24 12.77 -8.07
CA LYS A 35 3.67 12.47 -8.09
C LYS A 35 3.94 11.12 -7.44
N LEU A 36 4.89 10.38 -8.00
CA LEU A 36 5.32 9.12 -7.42
C LEU A 36 5.78 9.30 -5.96
N LEU A 37 5.25 8.46 -5.07
CA LEU A 37 5.61 8.44 -3.66
C LEU A 37 7.09 8.16 -3.43
N GLU A 38 7.72 7.38 -4.31
CA GLU A 38 9.16 7.15 -4.30
C GLU A 38 9.95 8.48 -4.45
N LYS A 39 9.52 9.38 -5.34
CA LYS A 39 10.14 10.71 -5.50
C LYS A 39 9.93 11.59 -4.26
N LYS A 40 8.74 11.55 -3.67
CA LYS A 40 8.45 12.26 -2.40
C LYS A 40 9.37 11.78 -1.27
N VAL A 41 9.68 10.49 -1.23
CA VAL A 41 10.67 9.94 -0.29
C VAL A 41 12.05 10.56 -0.51
N TRP A 42 12.53 10.61 -1.75
CA TRP A 42 13.85 11.16 -2.08
C TRP A 42 13.97 12.63 -1.71
N GLU A 43 12.96 13.43 -2.03
CA GLU A 43 12.92 14.86 -1.72
C GLU A 43 12.88 15.12 -0.22
N THR A 44 12.04 14.39 0.51
CA THR A 44 11.93 14.53 1.96
C THR A 44 13.21 14.11 2.69
N LEU A 45 13.92 13.12 2.13
CA LEU A 45 15.21 12.68 2.66
C LEU A 45 16.38 13.57 2.22
N ASP A 46 16.17 14.50 1.29
CA ASP A 46 17.22 15.36 0.73
C ASP A 46 18.41 14.55 0.19
N VAL A 47 18.11 13.49 -0.55
CA VAL A 47 19.11 12.47 -0.97
C VAL A 47 20.16 12.99 -1.94
N HIS A 48 19.90 14.11 -2.62
CA HIS A 48 20.80 14.72 -3.59
C HIS A 48 21.75 15.76 -2.95
N ASN A 49 21.62 16.02 -1.64
CA ASN A 49 22.52 16.90 -0.92
C ASN A 49 23.88 16.22 -0.68
N SER A 50 24.94 16.76 -1.29
CA SER A 50 26.31 16.24 -1.17
C SER A 50 26.85 16.28 0.26
N ASP A 51 26.36 17.21 1.07
CA ASP A 51 26.74 17.40 2.48
C ASP A 51 25.77 16.68 3.44
N HIS A 52 24.90 15.80 2.93
CA HIS A 52 23.93 15.10 3.76
C HIS A 52 24.63 14.31 4.89
N PRO A 53 24.21 14.46 6.16
CA PRO A 53 24.95 13.94 7.31
C PRO A 53 24.93 12.41 7.43
N MET A 54 23.95 11.73 6.81
CA MET A 54 23.75 10.28 6.95
C MET A 54 23.94 9.49 5.64
N ILE A 55 23.77 10.14 4.49
CA ILE A 55 23.74 9.53 3.16
C ILE A 55 24.94 10.12 2.45
N LYS A 56 25.84 9.26 2.00
CA LYS A 56 27.05 9.63 1.28
C LYS A 56 26.76 9.82 -0.21
N ALA A 57 25.92 8.95 -0.76
CA ALA A 57 25.48 9.01 -2.14
C ALA A 57 24.12 8.34 -2.29
N PHE A 58 23.38 8.75 -3.31
CA PHE A 58 22.13 8.13 -3.73
C PHE A 58 22.21 7.79 -5.22
N TYR A 59 21.89 6.55 -5.56
CA TYR A 59 21.92 6.03 -6.93
C TYR A 59 20.50 6.03 -7.47
N GLU A 60 20.08 7.17 -8.05
CA GLU A 60 18.69 7.41 -8.49
C GLU A 60 18.17 6.35 -9.45
N ASN A 61 18.99 5.94 -10.42
CA ASN A 61 18.64 4.89 -11.40
C ASN A 61 18.35 3.53 -10.75
N ASP A 62 18.76 3.31 -9.51
CA ASP A 62 18.56 2.08 -8.77
C ASP A 62 17.60 2.25 -7.57
N GLY A 63 17.46 3.48 -7.06
CA GLY A 63 16.77 3.75 -5.80
C GLY A 63 17.56 3.29 -4.55
N PHE A 64 18.89 3.13 -4.67
CA PHE A 64 19.74 2.65 -3.58
C PHE A 64 20.60 3.73 -2.94
N TYR A 65 20.91 3.50 -1.67
CA TYR A 65 21.64 4.43 -0.81
C TYR A 65 23.06 3.91 -0.53
N LEU A 66 24.01 4.83 -0.42
CA LEU A 66 25.28 4.60 0.23
C LEU A 66 25.29 5.39 1.54
N PHE A 67 25.25 4.72 2.68
CA PHE A 67 25.30 5.39 3.98
C PHE A 67 26.72 5.80 4.35
N ARG A 68 26.88 6.88 5.12
CA ARG A 68 28.19 7.29 5.66
C ARG A 68 28.69 6.31 6.73
N GLU A 69 27.77 5.81 7.54
CA GLU A 69 27.98 4.79 8.56
C GLU A 69 26.75 3.87 8.62
N GLU A 70 26.93 2.59 8.89
CA GLU A 70 25.83 1.60 8.96
C GLU A 70 24.78 1.96 10.02
N ASN A 71 25.19 2.57 11.13
CA ASN A 71 24.29 2.99 12.21
C ASN A 71 23.26 4.05 11.76
N TYR A 72 23.51 4.79 10.67
CA TYR A 72 22.60 5.81 10.15
C TYR A 72 21.44 5.22 9.36
N ARG A 73 21.57 3.99 8.86
CA ARG A 73 20.51 3.25 8.17
C ARG A 73 19.19 3.32 8.93
N ARG A 74 19.19 2.96 10.22
CA ARG A 74 17.99 3.00 11.08
C ARG A 74 17.36 4.39 11.16
N LYS A 75 18.17 5.45 11.14
CA LYS A 75 17.66 6.83 11.17
C LYS A 75 16.96 7.20 9.86
N VAL A 76 17.53 6.77 8.73
CA VAL A 76 16.92 6.97 7.39
C VAL A 76 15.63 6.17 7.28
N VAL A 77 15.62 4.90 7.68
CA VAL A 77 14.40 4.07 7.67
C VAL A 77 13.29 4.69 8.52
N ARG A 78 13.59 5.23 9.71
CA ARG A 78 12.59 5.93 10.53
C ARG A 78 11.99 7.15 9.84
N ARG A 79 12.75 7.85 8.98
CA ARG A 79 12.22 8.97 8.18
C ARG A 79 11.32 8.43 7.07
N ILE A 80 11.72 7.37 6.38
CA ILE A 80 10.89 6.69 5.36
C ILE A 80 9.57 6.21 5.97
N LYS A 81 9.62 5.56 7.14
CA LYS A 81 8.43 5.12 7.89
C LYS A 81 7.44 6.26 8.10
N ARG A 82 7.90 7.42 8.56
CA ARG A 82 7.04 8.60 8.77
C ARG A 82 6.37 9.12 7.51
N ILE A 83 6.96 8.87 6.34
CA ILE A 83 6.37 9.23 5.05
C ILE A 83 5.25 8.24 4.76
N TYR A 84 5.51 6.94 4.82
CA TYR A 84 4.48 5.92 4.59
C TYR A 84 3.34 5.94 5.63
N GLU A 85 3.56 6.47 6.82
CA GLU A 85 2.52 6.71 7.83
C GLU A 85 1.56 7.87 7.49
N GLN A 86 1.83 8.64 6.43
CA GLN A 86 0.92 9.67 5.93
C GLN A 86 -0.25 9.05 5.16
N GLU A 87 -1.25 9.88 4.89
CA GLU A 87 -2.42 9.54 4.08
C GLU A 87 -2.13 9.88 2.62
N PHE A 88 -2.58 9.00 1.72
CA PHE A 88 -2.37 9.16 0.29
C PHE A 88 -3.66 8.82 -0.45
N PRO A 89 -4.69 9.70 -0.41
CA PRO A 89 -6.05 9.36 -0.84
C PRO A 89 -6.13 8.78 -2.27
N ALA A 90 -5.33 9.29 -3.20
CA ALA A 90 -5.24 8.77 -4.57
C ALA A 90 -4.71 7.32 -4.60
N THR A 91 -3.64 7.03 -3.86
CA THR A 91 -3.09 5.68 -3.71
C THR A 91 -4.05 4.76 -2.97
N ASP A 92 -4.65 5.25 -1.87
CA ASP A 92 -5.58 4.47 -1.06
C ASP A 92 -6.79 4.01 -1.90
N THR A 93 -7.32 4.87 -2.78
CA THR A 93 -8.41 4.52 -3.72
C THR A 93 -8.02 3.37 -4.65
N ILE A 94 -6.82 3.39 -5.21
CA ILE A 94 -6.33 2.34 -6.13
C ILE A 94 -6.09 1.05 -5.37
N LEU A 95 -5.46 1.13 -4.20
CA LEU A 95 -5.17 -0.04 -3.38
C LEU A 95 -6.45 -0.70 -2.83
N GLN A 96 -7.47 0.09 -2.53
CA GLN A 96 -8.80 -0.38 -2.15
C GLN A 96 -9.51 -1.13 -3.30
N LYS A 97 -9.25 -0.79 -4.56
CA LYS A 97 -9.73 -1.60 -5.69
C LYS A 97 -8.96 -2.93 -5.75
N LEU A 98 -7.63 -2.86 -5.67
CA LEU A 98 -6.77 -4.04 -5.69
C LEU A 98 -7.09 -5.05 -4.57
N SER A 99 -7.38 -4.59 -3.34
CA SER A 99 -7.71 -5.48 -2.22
C SER A 99 -9.02 -6.25 -2.41
N ARG A 100 -9.91 -5.78 -3.30
CA ARG A 100 -11.16 -6.47 -3.65
C ARG A 100 -11.01 -7.44 -4.82
N ILE A 101 -10.01 -7.28 -5.67
CA ILE A 101 -9.73 -8.23 -6.77
C ILE A 101 -9.17 -9.52 -6.13
N PRO A 102 -9.66 -10.72 -6.52
CA PRO A 102 -9.40 -11.95 -5.78
C PRO A 102 -8.02 -12.58 -6.03
N PHE A 103 -6.94 -11.79 -6.03
CA PHE A 103 -5.58 -12.31 -6.11
C PHE A 103 -5.25 -13.22 -4.91
N PRO A 104 -4.87 -14.49 -5.12
CA PRO A 104 -4.42 -15.36 -4.04
C PRO A 104 -3.10 -14.88 -3.43
N VAL A 105 -2.16 -14.41 -4.26
CA VAL A 105 -0.84 -13.95 -3.81
C VAL A 105 -0.48 -12.62 -4.46
N VAL A 106 0.02 -11.70 -3.64
CA VAL A 106 0.57 -10.41 -4.07
C VAL A 106 2.00 -10.27 -3.57
N PHE A 107 2.95 -10.16 -4.48
CA PHE A 107 4.33 -9.78 -4.19
C PHE A 107 4.47 -8.26 -4.23
N ASN A 108 4.78 -7.63 -3.10
CA ASN A 108 5.01 -6.20 -3.02
C ASN A 108 6.51 -5.89 -3.11
N LEU A 109 6.92 -5.08 -4.08
CA LEU A 109 8.30 -4.62 -4.26
C LEU A 109 8.58 -3.30 -3.53
N SER A 110 7.58 -2.73 -2.88
CA SER A 110 7.77 -1.55 -2.03
C SER A 110 7.81 -1.97 -0.56
N PRO A 111 8.79 -1.51 0.24
CA PRO A 111 8.94 -1.91 1.63
C PRO A 111 7.97 -1.16 2.57
N ASP A 112 6.72 -0.97 2.15
CA ASP A 112 5.65 -0.29 2.87
C ASP A 112 4.53 -1.25 3.31
N ASN A 113 3.55 -0.70 4.04
CA ASN A 113 2.34 -1.42 4.47
C ASN A 113 1.08 -0.85 3.80
N LEU A 114 1.20 -0.06 2.73
CA LEU A 114 0.06 0.66 2.14
C LEU A 114 -1.02 -0.31 1.65
N LEU A 115 -0.63 -1.40 0.97
CA LEU A 115 -1.58 -2.43 0.54
C LEU A 115 -2.25 -3.14 1.72
N ALA A 116 -1.47 -3.51 2.75
CA ALA A 116 -2.01 -4.14 3.96
C ALA A 116 -3.04 -3.23 4.65
N ARG A 117 -2.77 -1.91 4.73
CA ARG A 117 -3.74 -0.93 5.23
C ARG A 117 -5.01 -0.87 4.40
N ALA A 118 -4.94 -1.04 3.08
CA ALA A 118 -6.13 -1.08 2.24
C ALA A 118 -7.00 -2.31 2.56
N TYR A 119 -6.37 -3.48 2.75
CA TYR A 119 -7.07 -4.68 3.25
C TYR A 119 -7.67 -4.45 4.63
N ASP A 120 -6.93 -3.88 5.59
CA ASP A 120 -7.44 -3.55 6.92
C ASP A 120 -8.64 -2.60 6.85
N SER A 121 -8.56 -1.55 6.01
CA SER A 121 -9.62 -0.54 5.88
C SER A 121 -10.93 -1.10 5.33
N GLN A 122 -10.84 -2.14 4.49
CA GLN A 122 -11.99 -2.85 3.93
C GLN A 122 -12.29 -4.17 4.64
N LEU A 123 -11.54 -4.44 5.72
CA LEU A 123 -11.60 -5.65 6.55
C LEU A 123 -11.61 -6.93 5.73
N GLN A 124 -10.76 -6.93 4.71
CA GLN A 124 -10.47 -8.09 3.89
C GLN A 124 -9.46 -8.97 4.63
N ASN A 125 -9.64 -10.29 4.59
CA ASN A 125 -8.67 -11.20 5.18
C ASN A 125 -7.40 -11.22 4.33
N TYR A 126 -6.26 -11.06 5.00
CA TYR A 126 -4.96 -11.27 4.39
C TYR A 126 -3.99 -11.86 5.41
N HIS A 127 -2.89 -12.40 4.91
CA HIS A 127 -1.71 -12.72 5.68
C HIS A 127 -0.53 -11.98 5.06
N SER A 128 0.29 -11.34 5.89
CA SER A 128 1.46 -10.59 5.41
C SER A 128 2.75 -11.23 5.89
N GLU A 129 3.66 -11.44 4.95
CA GLU A 129 5.03 -11.84 5.20
C GLU A 129 5.97 -10.94 4.42
N PHE A 130 7.27 -11.00 4.73
CA PHE A 130 8.29 -10.27 3.98
C PHE A 130 9.64 -10.95 4.12
N TYR A 131 10.51 -10.66 3.18
CA TYR A 131 11.90 -11.07 3.22
C TYR A 131 12.63 -10.44 4.41
N PHE A 132 13.36 -11.25 5.20
CA PHE A 132 14.28 -10.77 6.23
C PHE A 132 15.64 -11.44 6.03
N MET A 133 16.66 -10.64 5.72
CA MET A 133 18.01 -11.14 5.48
C MET A 133 18.57 -11.94 6.66
N GLY A 134 19.07 -13.14 6.37
CA GLY A 134 19.71 -14.00 7.36
C GLY A 134 18.76 -14.70 8.32
N GLN A 135 17.45 -14.49 8.20
CA GLN A 135 16.45 -15.26 8.94
C GLN A 135 15.85 -16.38 8.09
N PRO A 136 15.50 -17.53 8.69
CA PRO A 136 14.74 -18.55 7.99
C PRO A 136 13.35 -18.01 7.61
N PHE A 137 12.76 -18.60 6.56
CA PHE A 137 11.36 -18.33 6.25
C PHE A 137 10.47 -18.74 7.45
N LYS A 138 9.38 -17.99 7.65
CA LYS A 138 8.38 -18.29 8.69
C LYS A 138 7.50 -19.46 8.23
N GLU A 139 6.70 -19.99 9.16
CA GLU A 139 5.69 -20.98 8.82
C GLU A 139 4.76 -20.44 7.73
N PHE A 140 4.70 -21.16 6.62
CA PHE A 140 3.91 -20.73 5.46
C PHE A 140 2.42 -20.90 5.73
N ILE A 141 1.70 -19.78 5.68
CA ILE A 141 0.24 -19.79 5.72
C ILE A 141 -0.29 -19.65 4.28
N PRO A 142 -0.91 -20.71 3.71
CA PRO A 142 -1.39 -20.68 2.34
C PRO A 142 -2.53 -19.66 2.16
N PRO A 143 -2.65 -19.04 0.97
CA PRO A 143 -3.82 -18.24 0.64
C PRO A 143 -5.07 -19.12 0.48
N THR A 144 -6.23 -18.57 0.82
CA THR A 144 -7.55 -19.21 0.73
C THR A 144 -8.49 -18.34 -0.09
N GLU A 145 -9.73 -18.79 -0.32
CA GLU A 145 -10.77 -18.01 -1.02
C GLU A 145 -10.96 -16.63 -0.41
N ASP A 146 -10.98 -16.56 0.91
CA ASP A 146 -11.15 -15.35 1.67
C ASP A 146 -9.83 -14.63 1.98
N ARG A 147 -8.69 -15.34 2.05
CA ARG A 147 -7.41 -14.77 2.51
C ARG A 147 -6.35 -14.66 1.41
N THR A 148 -5.94 -13.44 1.09
CA THR A 148 -4.77 -13.18 0.23
C THR A 148 -3.46 -13.27 1.01
N LEU A 149 -2.41 -13.79 0.40
CA LEU A 149 -1.03 -13.67 0.91
C LEU A 149 -0.36 -12.43 0.30
N ILE A 150 0.11 -11.50 1.13
CA ILE A 150 0.95 -10.38 0.72
C ILE A 150 2.39 -10.68 1.14
N TYR A 151 3.32 -10.71 0.18
CA TYR A 151 4.73 -10.98 0.45
C TYR A 151 5.60 -9.79 0.03
N GLY A 152 6.20 -9.10 1.01
CA GLY A 152 7.15 -8.00 0.78
C GLY A 152 8.52 -8.52 0.33
N MET A 153 8.86 -8.35 -0.95
CA MET A 153 10.10 -8.86 -1.52
C MET A 153 11.35 -8.11 -1.04
N LEU A 154 11.22 -6.80 -0.81
CA LEU A 154 12.32 -5.91 -0.43
C LEU A 154 12.30 -5.54 1.06
N GLY A 155 11.71 -6.41 1.89
CA GLY A 155 11.57 -6.23 3.32
C GLY A 155 10.41 -5.30 3.71
N ASN A 156 10.48 -4.75 4.92
CA ASN A 156 9.43 -3.91 5.49
C ASN A 156 10.03 -2.76 6.33
N HIS A 157 9.54 -1.54 6.16
CA HIS A 157 9.99 -0.35 6.90
C HIS A 157 9.75 -0.40 8.42
N GLU A 158 8.88 -1.29 8.91
CA GLU A 158 8.71 -1.54 10.34
C GLU A 158 9.86 -2.35 10.94
N GLU A 159 10.57 -3.11 10.10
CA GLU A 159 11.75 -3.90 10.45
C GLU A 159 12.97 -3.40 9.65
N PRO A 160 13.70 -2.36 10.12
CA PRO A 160 14.76 -1.69 9.34
C PRO A 160 15.88 -2.60 8.80
N GLU A 161 16.14 -3.72 9.50
CA GLU A 161 17.17 -4.69 9.10
C GLU A 161 16.70 -5.63 7.98
N SER A 162 15.39 -5.65 7.68
CA SER A 162 14.81 -6.44 6.60
C SER A 162 14.87 -5.74 5.24
N MET A 163 14.89 -4.40 5.22
CA MET A 163 14.75 -3.62 4.00
C MET A 163 15.92 -3.84 3.03
N VAL A 164 15.65 -3.87 1.72
CA VAL A 164 16.71 -3.86 0.70
C VAL A 164 16.94 -2.42 0.25
N MET A 165 18.00 -1.78 0.74
CA MET A 165 18.27 -0.35 0.52
C MET A 165 19.58 -0.07 -0.22
N THR A 166 20.47 -1.04 -0.30
CA THR A 166 21.79 -0.90 -0.90
C THR A 166 22.04 -2.01 -1.93
N HIS A 167 23.02 -1.83 -2.81
CA HIS A 167 23.46 -2.89 -3.73
C HIS A 167 23.91 -4.16 -2.98
N LYS A 168 24.53 -4.00 -1.80
CA LYS A 168 24.92 -5.12 -0.95
C LYS A 168 23.68 -5.88 -0.46
N ASP A 169 22.65 -5.17 -0.02
CA ASP A 169 21.40 -5.80 0.43
C ASP A 169 20.74 -6.55 -0.73
N LEU A 170 20.71 -5.95 -1.93
CA LEU A 170 20.16 -6.59 -3.12
C LEU A 170 20.93 -7.86 -3.48
N PHE A 171 22.26 -7.83 -3.44
CA PHE A 171 23.08 -9.00 -3.70
C PHE A 171 22.80 -10.12 -2.68
N SER A 172 22.73 -9.79 -1.38
CA SER A 172 22.38 -10.75 -0.34
C SER A 172 20.95 -11.29 -0.49
N TYR A 173 20.01 -10.46 -0.95
CA TYR A 173 18.66 -10.89 -1.29
C TYR A 173 18.67 -11.92 -2.42
N LEU A 174 19.30 -11.61 -3.56
CA LEU A 174 19.41 -12.53 -4.69
C LEU A 174 20.08 -13.85 -4.29
N GLU A 175 21.20 -13.78 -3.56
CA GLU A 175 21.91 -14.95 -3.03
C GLU A 175 20.99 -15.83 -2.17
N SER A 176 20.21 -15.22 -1.27
CA SER A 176 19.29 -15.96 -0.40
C SER A 176 18.16 -16.67 -1.15
N ILE A 177 17.75 -16.16 -2.31
CA ILE A 177 16.79 -16.84 -3.19
C ILE A 177 17.43 -18.06 -3.85
N PHE A 178 18.64 -17.92 -4.40
CA PHE A 178 19.36 -19.05 -4.99
C PHE A 178 19.67 -20.15 -3.98
N GLN A 179 19.94 -19.78 -2.72
CA GLN A 179 20.17 -20.74 -1.63
C GLN A 179 18.88 -21.40 -1.08
N GLY A 180 17.70 -21.02 -1.56
CA GLY A 180 16.46 -21.61 -1.05
C GLY A 180 15.98 -21.07 0.30
N LYS A 181 16.61 -20.00 0.83
CA LYS A 181 16.41 -19.57 2.24
C LYS A 181 15.40 -18.43 2.41
N SER A 182 15.21 -17.60 1.38
CA SER A 182 14.37 -16.39 1.46
C SER A 182 12.87 -16.64 1.45
N MET A 183 12.41 -17.70 0.77
CA MET A 183 11.00 -18.03 0.57
C MET A 183 10.77 -19.49 0.94
N SER A 184 9.64 -19.76 1.58
CA SER A 184 9.24 -21.11 1.94
C SER A 184 9.11 -22.00 0.68
N PRO A 185 9.43 -23.31 0.78
CA PRO A 185 9.23 -24.25 -0.32
C PRO A 185 7.79 -24.26 -0.84
N GLN A 186 6.81 -24.07 0.04
CA GLN A 186 5.40 -24.03 -0.31
C GLN A 186 5.03 -22.78 -1.11
N LEU A 187 5.57 -21.60 -0.76
CA LEU A 187 5.39 -20.38 -1.57
C LEU A 187 6.03 -20.54 -2.95
N ARG A 188 7.23 -21.13 -3.02
CA ARG A 188 7.89 -21.44 -4.30
C ARG A 188 7.06 -22.38 -5.15
N LYS A 189 6.47 -23.41 -4.54
CA LYS A 189 5.58 -24.34 -5.23
C LYS A 189 4.34 -23.63 -5.77
N LEU A 190 3.74 -22.72 -5.00
CA LEU A 190 2.61 -21.92 -5.47
C LEU A 190 2.98 -21.11 -6.71
N ILE A 191 4.14 -20.45 -6.71
CA ILE A 191 4.66 -19.72 -7.89
C ILE A 191 4.88 -20.68 -9.08
N GLN A 192 5.37 -21.89 -8.83
CA GLN A 192 5.57 -22.91 -9.87
C GLN A 192 4.27 -23.41 -10.48
N ASP A 193 3.20 -23.48 -9.68
CA ASP A 193 1.90 -24.00 -10.10
C ASP A 193 0.99 -22.89 -10.69
N THR A 194 1.40 -21.62 -10.61
CA THR A 194 0.68 -20.45 -11.15
C THR A 194 0.72 -20.41 -12.69
N ASP A 195 -0.40 -20.04 -13.30
CA ASP A 195 -0.56 -19.99 -14.76
C ASP A 195 -0.53 -18.56 -15.31
N THR A 196 -0.84 -17.55 -14.51
CA THR A 196 -0.85 -16.14 -14.94
C THR A 196 -0.10 -15.24 -13.97
N PHE A 197 0.69 -14.32 -14.53
CA PHE A 197 1.47 -13.35 -13.77
C PHE A 197 1.14 -11.93 -14.22
N ILE A 198 0.84 -11.05 -13.28
CA ILE A 198 0.55 -9.64 -13.55
C ILE A 198 1.59 -8.76 -12.85
N PHE A 199 2.19 -7.84 -13.58
CA PHE A 199 3.21 -6.91 -13.08
C PHE A 199 2.70 -5.46 -13.17
N LEU A 200 2.37 -4.84 -12.04
CA LEU A 200 1.80 -3.50 -12.00
C LEU A 200 2.77 -2.48 -11.41
N GLY A 201 3.09 -1.44 -12.18
CA GLY A 201 3.95 -0.33 -11.72
C GLY A 201 5.36 -0.78 -11.32
N LEU A 202 5.85 -1.88 -11.91
CA LEU A 202 7.24 -2.30 -11.69
C LEU A 202 8.21 -1.33 -12.38
N PRO A 203 9.36 -1.04 -11.74
CA PRO A 203 10.34 -0.11 -12.29
C PRO A 203 11.25 -0.83 -13.29
N PHE A 204 10.71 -1.25 -14.44
CA PHE A 204 11.41 -2.06 -15.45
C PHE A 204 12.68 -1.37 -16.01
N GLU A 205 12.83 -0.07 -15.86
CA GLU A 205 14.03 0.68 -16.19
C GLU A 205 15.23 0.36 -15.27
N LYS A 206 14.99 -0.11 -14.05
CA LYS A 206 16.06 -0.46 -13.10
C LYS A 206 16.73 -1.75 -13.54
N TRP A 207 18.07 -1.74 -13.65
CA TRP A 207 18.83 -2.86 -14.22
C TRP A 207 18.57 -4.20 -13.51
N TYR A 208 18.38 -4.15 -12.19
CA TYR A 208 18.18 -5.35 -11.38
C TYR A 208 16.82 -6.02 -11.61
N MET A 209 15.85 -5.35 -12.26
CA MET A 209 14.57 -5.98 -12.60
C MET A 209 14.76 -7.16 -13.54
N GLN A 210 15.74 -7.10 -14.45
CA GLN A 210 16.07 -8.24 -15.31
C GLN A 210 16.56 -9.43 -14.49
N LEU A 211 17.32 -9.18 -13.42
CA LEU A 211 17.77 -10.23 -12.51
C LEU A 211 16.62 -10.81 -11.70
N LEU A 212 15.71 -9.97 -11.16
CA LEU A 212 14.53 -10.44 -10.45
C LEU A 212 13.64 -11.31 -11.34
N MET A 213 13.45 -10.91 -12.60
CA MET A 213 12.74 -11.72 -13.58
C MET A 213 13.46 -13.04 -13.86
N ARG A 214 14.79 -13.05 -14.03
CA ARG A 214 15.55 -14.31 -14.19
C ARG A 214 15.45 -15.21 -12.96
N VAL A 215 15.43 -14.64 -11.77
CA VAL A 215 15.21 -15.40 -10.53
C VAL A 215 13.81 -16.01 -10.50
N LEU A 216 12.79 -15.26 -10.92
CA LEU A 216 11.43 -15.77 -11.01
C LEU A 216 11.33 -16.95 -12.00
N TYR A 217 11.99 -16.85 -13.16
CA TYR A 217 12.11 -17.94 -14.14
C TYR A 217 12.91 -19.14 -13.61
N HIS A 218 13.90 -18.89 -12.76
CA HIS A 218 14.62 -19.97 -12.08
C HIS A 218 13.72 -20.71 -11.08
N ILE A 219 12.81 -20.01 -10.42
CA ILE A 219 11.82 -20.63 -9.52
C ILE A 219 10.77 -21.40 -10.33
N SER A 220 10.22 -20.79 -11.37
CA SER A 220 9.19 -21.39 -12.23
C SER A 220 9.62 -21.37 -13.69
N SER A 221 10.11 -22.53 -14.18
CA SER A 221 10.45 -22.69 -15.60
C SER A 221 9.23 -22.64 -16.52
N ARG A 222 8.00 -22.73 -15.97
CA ARG A 222 6.76 -22.59 -16.72
C ARG A 222 6.57 -21.18 -17.28
N LEU A 223 7.19 -20.17 -16.67
CA LEU A 223 7.14 -18.78 -17.13
C LEU A 223 7.57 -18.60 -18.59
N GLU A 224 8.40 -19.49 -19.14
CA GLU A 224 8.75 -19.46 -20.56
C GLU A 224 7.57 -19.75 -21.49
N ARG A 225 6.49 -20.35 -20.98
CA ARG A 225 5.39 -20.94 -21.75
C ARG A 225 4.01 -20.39 -21.40
N ILE A 226 3.92 -19.56 -20.36
CA ILE A 226 2.65 -19.01 -19.86
C ILE A 226 2.60 -17.50 -20.05
N GLU A 227 1.40 -16.96 -19.94
CA GLU A 227 1.12 -15.56 -20.18
C GLU A 227 1.54 -14.68 -19.00
N GLN A 228 2.10 -13.54 -19.36
CA GLN A 228 2.63 -12.55 -18.44
C GLN A 228 2.15 -11.19 -18.89
N TYR A 229 1.49 -10.48 -17.98
CA TYR A 229 0.86 -9.20 -18.25
C TYR A 229 1.54 -8.11 -17.44
N ALA A 230 1.74 -6.94 -18.01
CA ALA A 230 2.27 -5.81 -17.28
C ALA A 230 1.57 -4.51 -17.64
N ALA A 231 1.38 -3.64 -16.65
CA ALA A 231 0.91 -2.28 -16.89
C ALA A 231 1.90 -1.29 -16.27
N MET A 232 2.31 -0.32 -17.08
CA MET A 232 3.39 0.60 -16.77
C MET A 232 2.90 1.82 -15.98
N THR A 233 3.82 2.47 -15.28
CA THR A 233 3.61 3.85 -14.82
C THR A 233 3.55 4.80 -16.02
N GLN A 234 2.79 5.88 -15.89
CA GLN A 234 2.73 6.90 -16.92
C GLN A 234 4.13 7.42 -17.29
N GLY A 235 4.43 7.48 -18.60
CA GLY A 235 5.71 7.97 -19.13
C GLY A 235 6.88 6.98 -19.07
N ALA A 236 6.70 5.79 -18.50
CA ALA A 236 7.71 4.74 -18.53
C ALA A 236 7.71 4.03 -19.89
N ASN A 237 8.89 3.62 -20.35
CA ASN A 237 9.05 2.83 -21.57
C ASN A 237 9.78 1.53 -21.24
N PRO A 238 9.12 0.37 -21.37
CA PRO A 238 9.76 -0.89 -21.01
C PRO A 238 10.95 -1.15 -21.92
N ASN A 239 12.07 -1.60 -21.33
CA ASN A 239 13.18 -2.10 -22.12
C ASN A 239 12.68 -3.28 -22.97
N ARG A 240 13.00 -3.29 -24.27
CA ARG A 240 12.58 -4.33 -25.23
C ARG A 240 12.84 -5.74 -24.72
N ILE A 241 13.87 -5.92 -23.90
CA ILE A 241 14.19 -7.21 -23.27
C ILE A 241 13.01 -7.83 -22.50
N PHE A 242 12.15 -7.04 -21.85
CA PHE A 242 10.99 -7.57 -21.12
C PHE A 242 9.92 -8.16 -22.04
N LYS A 243 9.75 -7.57 -23.22
CA LYS A 243 8.87 -8.11 -24.25
C LYS A 243 9.52 -9.30 -24.95
N ASP A 244 10.78 -9.15 -25.35
CA ASP A 244 11.44 -10.09 -26.26
C ASP A 244 11.95 -11.36 -25.53
N GLU A 245 12.60 -11.20 -24.37
CA GLU A 245 13.18 -12.32 -23.61
C GLU A 245 12.21 -12.88 -22.56
N PHE A 246 11.45 -12.02 -21.90
CA PHE A 246 10.53 -12.40 -20.82
C PHE A 246 9.07 -12.51 -21.26
N ARG A 247 8.78 -12.32 -22.57
CA ARG A 247 7.45 -12.51 -23.17
C ARG A 247 6.32 -11.78 -22.45
N ILE A 248 6.63 -10.64 -21.84
CA ILE A 248 5.66 -9.83 -21.13
C ILE A 248 4.81 -9.05 -22.15
N GLN A 249 3.50 -9.25 -22.06
CA GLN A 249 2.51 -8.47 -22.77
C GLN A 249 2.20 -7.21 -21.97
N PHE A 250 2.56 -6.06 -22.52
CA PHE A 250 2.28 -4.78 -21.89
C PHE A 250 0.89 -4.31 -22.29
N ALA A 251 0.05 -4.01 -21.30
CA ALA A 251 -1.23 -3.36 -21.50
C ALA A 251 -1.01 -2.00 -22.21
N PRO A 252 -1.93 -1.60 -23.10
CA PRO A 252 -1.82 -0.32 -23.80
C PRO A 252 -1.92 0.87 -22.83
N ASP A 253 -2.68 0.69 -21.76
CA ASP A 253 -2.98 1.70 -20.75
C ASP A 253 -2.01 1.64 -19.57
N HIS A 254 -1.95 2.73 -18.80
CA HIS A 254 -1.11 2.77 -17.60
C HIS A 254 -1.74 1.98 -16.44
N ALA A 255 -0.92 1.65 -15.44
CA ALA A 255 -1.29 0.74 -14.35
C ALA A 255 -2.60 1.10 -13.64
N GLN A 256 -2.90 2.38 -13.42
CA GLN A 256 -4.18 2.79 -12.80
C GLN A 256 -5.38 2.47 -13.67
N GLN A 257 -5.33 2.79 -14.97
CA GLN A 257 -6.39 2.45 -15.92
C GLN A 257 -6.56 0.94 -16.04
N PHE A 258 -5.46 0.19 -16.06
CA PHE A 258 -5.49 -1.26 -16.03
C PHE A 258 -6.22 -1.80 -14.78
N ILE A 259 -5.92 -1.26 -13.60
CA ILE A 259 -6.57 -1.65 -12.35
C ILE A 259 -8.06 -1.31 -12.39
N ASP A 260 -8.40 -0.12 -12.88
CA ASP A 260 -9.79 0.33 -12.99
C ASP A 260 -10.60 -0.58 -13.91
N GLU A 261 -10.05 -0.92 -15.08
CA GLU A 261 -10.70 -1.82 -16.04
C GLU A 261 -10.86 -3.22 -15.46
N LEU A 262 -9.80 -3.81 -14.90
CA LEU A 262 -9.85 -5.13 -14.30
C LEU A 262 -10.86 -5.18 -13.12
N TYR A 263 -10.87 -4.15 -12.28
CA TYR A 263 -11.82 -4.02 -11.19
C TYR A 263 -13.26 -3.97 -11.71
N ASN A 264 -13.54 -3.15 -12.72
CA ASN A 264 -14.87 -3.01 -13.30
C ASN A 264 -15.35 -4.33 -13.93
N LEU A 265 -14.47 -5.05 -14.62
CA LEU A 265 -14.78 -6.34 -15.21
C LEU A 265 -15.08 -7.38 -14.12
N CYS A 266 -14.29 -7.42 -13.05
CA CYS A 266 -14.58 -8.29 -11.90
C CYS A 266 -15.92 -7.92 -11.23
N ASP A 267 -16.25 -6.62 -11.10
CA ASP A 267 -17.51 -6.17 -10.51
C ASP A 267 -18.72 -6.59 -11.35
N GLN A 268 -18.64 -6.39 -12.67
CA GLN A 268 -19.68 -6.80 -13.63
C GLN A 268 -19.94 -8.32 -13.61
N GLN A 269 -18.90 -9.13 -13.35
CA GLN A 269 -19.03 -10.59 -13.22
C GLN A 269 -19.34 -11.06 -11.79
N GLY A 270 -19.47 -10.15 -10.82
CA GLY A 270 -19.69 -10.51 -9.41
C GLY A 270 -18.51 -11.25 -8.77
N LYS A 271 -17.31 -11.09 -9.31
CA LYS A 271 -16.07 -11.76 -8.88
C LYS A 271 -15.29 -10.99 -7.81
N LEU A 272 -15.66 -9.74 -7.51
CA LEU A 272 -15.01 -8.98 -6.44
C LEU A 272 -15.27 -9.61 -5.07
N LYS A 273 -14.26 -9.57 -4.21
CA LYS A 273 -14.43 -9.95 -2.81
C LYS A 273 -15.50 -9.05 -2.15
N PRO A 274 -16.45 -9.65 -1.43
CA PRO A 274 -17.46 -8.88 -0.72
C PRO A 274 -16.81 -8.11 0.42
N ILE A 275 -17.29 -6.90 0.69
CA ILE A 275 -16.96 -6.18 1.92
C ILE A 275 -17.81 -6.84 3.02
N PRO A 276 -17.22 -7.43 4.08
CA PRO A 276 -18.02 -8.18 5.04
C PRO A 276 -19.01 -7.25 5.79
N GLU A 277 -20.27 -7.68 5.99
CA GLU A 277 -21.31 -6.85 6.64
C GLU A 277 -21.00 -6.55 8.12
N LYS A 278 -20.44 -7.52 8.86
CA LYS A 278 -19.93 -7.33 10.23
C LYS A 278 -18.66 -6.49 10.28
N SER A 279 -18.09 -6.20 9.13
CA SER A 279 -16.91 -5.40 8.99
C SER A 279 -17.22 -3.91 9.09
N ALA A 280 -18.35 -3.44 8.55
CA ALA A 280 -18.76 -2.04 8.75
C ALA A 280 -18.83 -1.71 10.25
N GLU A 281 -19.42 -2.59 11.05
CA GLU A 281 -19.48 -2.43 12.51
C GLU A 281 -18.09 -2.41 13.17
N HIS A 282 -17.19 -3.32 12.81
CA HIS A 282 -15.82 -3.36 13.35
C HIS A 282 -14.96 -2.17 12.89
N HIS A 283 -15.09 -1.77 11.62
CA HIS A 283 -14.44 -0.62 11.02
C HIS A 283 -14.89 0.66 11.71
N HIS A 284 -16.19 0.82 11.93
CA HIS A 284 -16.72 1.97 12.68
C HIS A 284 -16.22 1.97 14.14
N LYS A 285 -16.12 0.81 14.82
CA LYS A 285 -15.48 0.72 16.15
C LYS A 285 -14.01 1.16 16.11
N GLN A 286 -13.28 0.75 15.07
CA GLN A 286 -11.88 1.13 14.89
C GLN A 286 -11.73 2.63 14.60
N LEU A 287 -12.54 3.21 13.71
CA LEU A 287 -12.56 4.65 13.43
C LEU A 287 -12.85 5.46 14.69
N LEU A 288 -13.79 5.02 15.54
CA LEU A 288 -14.09 5.69 16.83
C LEU A 288 -12.90 5.59 17.81
N LYS A 289 -12.19 4.46 17.84
CA LYS A 289 -10.95 4.31 18.63
C LYS A 289 -9.83 5.20 18.10
N GLU A 290 -9.69 5.29 16.78
CA GLU A 290 -8.72 6.17 16.13
C GLU A 290 -9.05 7.65 16.36
N ALA A 291 -10.33 8.01 16.42
CA ALA A 291 -10.77 9.36 16.77
C ALA A 291 -10.32 9.74 18.19
N LEU A 292 -10.51 8.87 19.18
CA LEU A 292 -10.03 9.08 20.56
C LEU A 292 -8.51 9.23 20.62
N ASN A 293 -7.79 8.42 19.84
CA ASN A 293 -6.33 8.52 19.75
C ASN A 293 -5.90 9.84 19.08
N ALA A 294 -6.62 10.30 18.06
CA ALA A 294 -6.36 11.56 17.37
C ALA A 294 -6.59 12.76 18.32
N PHE A 295 -7.69 12.78 19.07
CA PHE A 295 -7.95 13.80 20.09
C PHE A 295 -6.85 13.84 21.15
N SER A 296 -6.44 12.68 21.66
CA SER A 296 -5.35 12.57 22.65
C SER A 296 -4.00 13.07 22.15
N ARG A 297 -3.79 13.05 20.82
CA ARG A 297 -2.56 13.53 20.16
C ARG A 297 -2.69 14.95 19.59
N ASN A 298 -3.72 15.69 20.00
CA ASN A 298 -4.03 17.04 19.51
C ASN A 298 -4.26 17.14 17.99
N ARG A 299 -4.72 16.06 17.36
CA ARG A 299 -5.11 16.00 15.93
C ARG A 299 -6.63 16.09 15.81
N ILE A 300 -7.18 17.24 16.18
CA ILE A 300 -8.63 17.40 16.41
C ILE A 300 -9.45 17.21 15.15
N LEU A 301 -9.07 17.83 14.02
CA LEU A 301 -9.79 17.70 12.75
C LEU A 301 -9.85 16.25 12.26
N LYS A 302 -8.73 15.52 12.35
CA LYS A 302 -8.69 14.07 12.04
C LYS A 302 -9.63 13.26 12.94
N GLY A 303 -9.68 13.57 14.23
CA GLY A 303 -10.62 12.93 15.14
C GLY A 303 -12.08 13.19 14.74
N ILE A 304 -12.39 14.42 14.34
CA ILE A 304 -13.71 14.80 13.84
C ILE A 304 -14.04 14.08 12.53
N ASP A 305 -13.11 14.01 11.57
CA ASP A 305 -13.32 13.35 10.28
C ASP A 305 -13.61 11.85 10.45
N ASN A 306 -12.91 11.18 11.37
CA ASN A 306 -13.18 9.79 11.70
C ASN A 306 -14.59 9.59 12.28
N VAL A 307 -15.05 10.46 13.20
CA VAL A 307 -16.42 10.39 13.74
C VAL A 307 -17.45 10.71 12.66
N ARG A 308 -17.16 11.67 11.78
CA ARG A 308 -18.04 12.04 10.67
C ARG A 308 -18.25 10.86 9.72
N THR A 309 -17.17 10.18 9.34
CA THR A 309 -17.20 9.01 8.46
C THR A 309 -18.11 7.92 9.03
N VAL A 310 -18.06 7.71 10.35
CA VAL A 310 -18.99 6.78 11.02
C VAL A 310 -20.42 7.27 10.93
N LEU A 311 -20.70 8.54 11.27
CA LEU A 311 -22.05 9.09 11.29
C LEU A 311 -22.71 9.16 9.91
N GLU A 312 -21.95 9.40 8.83
CA GLU A 312 -22.46 9.42 7.45
C GLU A 312 -22.97 8.05 6.99
N SER A 313 -22.48 6.96 7.61
CA SER A 313 -22.93 5.59 7.34
C SER A 313 -24.29 5.24 7.96
N TYR A 314 -24.86 6.08 8.85
CA TYR A 314 -26.10 5.79 9.58
C TYR A 314 -27.13 6.92 9.44
N PRO A 315 -28.21 6.74 8.64
CA PRO A 315 -29.24 7.76 8.42
C PRO A 315 -29.91 8.26 9.72
N GLU A 316 -30.07 7.40 10.72
CA GLU A 316 -30.62 7.73 12.04
C GLU A 316 -29.72 8.65 12.86
N ALA A 317 -28.45 8.79 12.50
CA ALA A 317 -27.45 9.57 13.21
C ALA A 317 -27.33 11.03 12.71
N GLN A 318 -28.20 11.46 11.77
CA GLN A 318 -28.15 12.78 11.14
C GLN A 318 -28.12 13.95 12.13
N THR A 319 -28.83 13.85 13.25
CA THR A 319 -28.83 14.88 14.31
C THR A 319 -27.44 15.05 14.92
N LYS A 320 -26.73 13.94 15.16
CA LYS A 320 -25.36 13.94 15.70
C LYS A 320 -24.35 14.41 14.66
N LEU A 321 -24.56 14.06 13.38
CA LEU A 321 -23.75 14.57 12.28
C LEU A 321 -23.81 16.10 12.21
N ASN A 322 -25.00 16.69 12.31
CA ASN A 322 -25.17 18.14 12.32
C ASN A 322 -24.50 18.79 13.55
N GLU A 323 -24.57 18.14 14.72
CA GLU A 323 -23.88 18.60 15.93
C GLU A 323 -22.35 18.57 15.76
N LEU A 324 -21.82 17.51 15.17
CA LEU A 324 -20.39 17.36 14.88
C LEU A 324 -19.90 18.43 13.88
N ILE A 325 -20.67 18.70 12.83
CA ILE A 325 -20.38 19.76 11.85
C ILE A 325 -20.31 21.13 12.54
N PHE A 326 -21.23 21.39 13.48
CA PHE A 326 -21.19 22.62 14.28
C PHE A 326 -19.94 22.69 15.16
N GLN A 327 -19.56 21.59 15.84
CA GLN A 327 -18.32 21.55 16.64
C GLN A 327 -17.07 21.76 15.78
N ARG A 328 -17.04 21.18 14.57
CA ARG A 328 -15.94 21.38 13.60
C ARG A 328 -15.78 22.85 13.24
N SER A 329 -16.87 23.49 12.80
CA SER A 329 -16.85 24.89 12.41
C SER A 329 -16.44 25.80 13.57
N SER A 330 -16.93 25.51 14.79
CA SER A 330 -16.52 26.23 15.99
C SER A 330 -15.03 26.04 16.31
N TYR A 331 -14.49 24.83 16.15
CA TYR A 331 -13.06 24.55 16.37
C TYR A 331 -12.19 25.28 15.35
N GLU A 332 -12.53 25.21 14.06
CA GLU A 332 -11.78 25.86 12.98
C GLU A 332 -11.69 27.38 13.20
N GLN A 333 -12.79 28.03 13.58
CA GLN A 333 -12.80 29.47 13.90
C GLN A 333 -11.92 29.84 15.10
N LEU A 334 -11.93 29.01 16.16
CA LEU A 334 -11.11 29.26 17.36
C LEU A 334 -9.63 28.99 17.09
N TYR A 335 -9.34 27.94 16.33
CA TYR A 335 -7.99 27.58 15.91
C TYR A 335 -7.39 28.66 15.00
N GLU A 336 -8.16 29.20 14.07
CA GLU A 336 -7.73 30.31 13.20
C GLU A 336 -7.36 31.56 14.02
N LYS A 337 -8.16 31.92 15.03
CA LYS A 337 -7.81 33.00 15.96
C LYS A 337 -6.50 32.71 16.71
N GLU A 338 -6.26 31.47 17.12
CA GLU A 338 -5.05 31.07 17.85
C GLU A 338 -3.81 31.14 16.96
N VAL A 339 -3.90 30.62 15.73
CA VAL A 339 -2.82 30.70 14.73
C VAL A 339 -2.48 32.15 14.40
N ASN A 340 -3.50 33.00 14.26
CA ASN A 340 -3.31 34.43 13.99
C ASN A 340 -2.91 35.25 15.24
N SER A 341 -2.66 34.61 16.39
CA SER A 341 -2.31 35.27 17.66
C SER A 341 -3.36 36.28 18.15
N LEU A 342 -4.62 36.10 17.75
CA LEU A 342 -5.78 36.90 18.12
C LEU A 342 -6.63 36.25 19.23
N ALA A 343 -6.29 35.03 19.65
CA ALA A 343 -7.05 34.28 20.64
C ALA A 343 -6.93 34.85 22.06
N MET A 344 -8.07 35.13 22.68
CA MET A 344 -8.16 35.48 24.10
C MET A 344 -8.17 34.22 24.97
N GLU A 345 -7.95 34.38 26.27
CA GLU A 345 -8.03 33.26 27.23
C GLU A 345 -9.40 32.57 27.20
N SER A 346 -10.47 33.34 26.95
CA SER A 346 -11.83 32.81 26.74
C SER A 346 -11.95 31.94 25.49
N ASP A 347 -11.24 32.25 24.40
CA ASP A 347 -11.24 31.44 23.17
C ASP A 347 -10.54 30.10 23.41
N LYS A 348 -9.44 30.08 24.19
CA LYS A 348 -8.74 28.84 24.57
C LYS A 348 -9.61 27.94 25.46
N ILE A 349 -10.37 28.54 26.37
CA ILE A 349 -11.36 27.82 27.20
C ILE A 349 -12.45 27.22 26.30
N ALA A 350 -13.01 28.02 25.39
CA ALA A 350 -14.02 27.55 24.44
C ALA A 350 -13.49 26.41 23.56
N MET A 351 -12.24 26.50 23.09
CA MET A 351 -11.62 25.46 22.27
C MET A 351 -11.48 24.13 23.04
N ARG A 352 -11.07 24.19 24.31
CA ARG A 352 -11.04 22.99 25.18
C ARG A 352 -12.43 22.39 25.40
N GLN A 353 -13.46 23.24 25.52
CA GLN A 353 -14.85 22.77 25.64
C GLN A 353 -15.33 22.09 24.35
N THR A 354 -14.99 22.63 23.18
CA THR A 354 -15.30 22.02 21.88
C THR A 354 -14.62 20.65 21.74
N ILE A 355 -13.34 20.53 22.12
CA ILE A 355 -12.62 19.25 22.13
C ILE A 355 -13.30 18.25 23.08
N ALA A 356 -13.63 18.68 24.29
CA ALA A 356 -14.31 17.82 25.27
C ALA A 356 -15.67 17.32 24.77
N ARG A 357 -16.43 18.17 24.06
CA ARG A 357 -17.69 17.78 23.40
C ARG A 357 -17.46 16.75 22.30
N CYS A 358 -16.45 16.94 21.46
CA CYS A 358 -16.10 15.96 20.42
C CYS A 358 -15.72 14.60 21.03
N ILE A 359 -15.00 14.59 22.15
CA ILE A 359 -14.66 13.36 22.87
C ILE A 359 -15.92 12.69 23.44
N SER A 360 -16.80 13.45 24.10
CA SER A 360 -18.09 12.93 24.63
C SER A 360 -18.93 12.31 23.51
N MET A 361 -18.95 12.96 22.34
CA MET A 361 -19.72 12.52 21.19
C MET A 361 -19.29 11.13 20.71
N VAL A 362 -18.00 10.77 20.80
CA VAL A 362 -17.55 9.41 20.46
C VAL A 362 -18.29 8.36 21.29
N SER A 363 -18.37 8.55 22.62
CA SER A 363 -19.05 7.61 23.51
C SER A 363 -20.56 7.59 23.29
N GLU A 364 -21.15 8.72 22.95
CA GLU A 364 -22.58 8.80 22.59
C GLU A 364 -22.88 8.06 21.29
N VAL A 365 -22.01 8.20 20.28
CA VAL A 365 -22.11 7.49 19.00
C VAL A 365 -21.95 5.98 19.17
N GLN A 366 -20.99 5.54 20.00
CA GLN A 366 -20.84 4.12 20.36
C GLN A 366 -22.12 3.54 20.95
N LYS A 367 -22.69 4.24 21.94
CA LYS A 367 -23.92 3.79 22.62
C LYS A 367 -25.14 3.81 21.70
N MET A 368 -25.26 4.83 20.85
CA MET A 368 -26.38 5.00 19.92
C MET A 368 -26.41 3.92 18.85
N LEU A 369 -25.24 3.56 18.31
CA LEU A 369 -25.11 2.65 17.17
C LEU A 369 -24.81 1.20 17.58
N GLY A 370 -24.68 0.91 18.88
CA GLY A 370 -24.35 -0.43 19.38
C GLY A 370 -22.90 -0.86 19.08
N LEU A 371 -21.99 0.11 18.92
CA LEU A 371 -20.59 -0.10 18.54
C LEU A 371 -19.68 -0.28 19.76
#